data_AF-A0A6J4BVU9-F1
#
_entry.id   AF-A0A6J4BVU9-F1
#
_cell.length_a   1.000
_cell.length_b   1.000
_cell.length_c   1.000
_cell.angle_alpha   90.00
_cell.angle_beta   90.00
_cell.angle_gamma   90.00
#
_symmetry.space_group_name_H-M   'P 1'
#
loop_
_entity.id
_entity.type
_entity.pdbx_description
1 polymer ?
#
loop_
_entity_poly.entity_id
_entity_poly.type
_entity_poly.pdbx_seq_one_letter_code
_entity_poly.pdbx_strand_id
1 'polypeptide(L)'
;MPLFRVVMFTAVVAAAAWTPVSIHAEPRAEPRAFLLPLSDQDERSTQETGCTSTFTVGRHDYLQLVGTELLLRDRHGLHSCRFSTVATEDLETGRNNVSCAGYRLRIRSSGKATSNLASDSSSRRAALTIDRGGVATSMRGIWGVAC
;
A
#
# COMPACT_ATOMS: atom_id res chain seq x y z
N MET A 1 40.14 -9.76 -76.42
CA MET A 1 38.90 -9.83 -75.60
C MET A 1 38.67 -11.31 -75.29
N PRO A 2 38.75 -11.74 -74.02
CA PRO A 2 37.57 -11.64 -73.17
C PRO A 2 37.84 -11.18 -71.72
N LEU A 3 36.82 -10.51 -71.18
CA LEU A 3 36.54 -10.33 -69.76
C LEU A 3 36.05 -11.66 -69.15
N PHE A 4 36.32 -11.91 -67.87
CA PHE A 4 35.33 -11.77 -66.80
C PHE A 4 35.92 -12.27 -65.46
N ARG A 5 35.98 -11.36 -64.49
CA ARG A 5 36.29 -11.61 -63.09
C ARG A 5 35.09 -12.28 -62.42
N VAL A 6 35.32 -13.31 -61.62
CA VAL A 6 34.37 -13.77 -60.60
C VAL A 6 35.10 -13.71 -59.26
N VAL A 7 34.66 -12.80 -58.39
CA VAL A 7 35.14 -12.66 -57.01
C VAL A 7 34.19 -13.49 -56.13
N MET A 8 34.70 -14.58 -55.56
CA MET A 8 33.99 -15.36 -54.54
C MET A 8 34.03 -14.57 -53.21
N PHE A 9 32.87 -14.19 -52.70
CA PHE A 9 32.72 -13.70 -51.32
C PHE A 9 32.45 -14.90 -50.41
N THR A 10 33.39 -15.23 -49.53
CA THR A 10 33.23 -16.17 -48.43
C THR A 10 32.48 -15.49 -47.28
N ALA A 11 31.25 -15.91 -47.02
CA ALA A 11 30.48 -15.49 -45.84
C ALA A 11 30.89 -16.34 -44.63
N VAL A 12 31.57 -15.73 -43.65
CA VAL A 12 31.87 -16.34 -42.36
C VAL A 12 30.63 -16.21 -41.47
N VAL A 13 29.95 -17.32 -41.20
CA VAL A 13 28.86 -17.38 -40.21
C VAL A 13 29.48 -17.61 -38.84
N ALA A 14 29.58 -16.55 -38.04
CA ALA A 14 29.98 -16.64 -36.63
C ALA A 14 28.79 -17.14 -35.79
N ALA A 15 28.87 -18.37 -35.30
CA ALA A 15 27.93 -18.92 -34.34
C ALA A 15 28.22 -18.33 -32.95
N ALA A 16 27.39 -17.37 -32.52
CA ALA A 16 27.40 -16.88 -31.15
C ALA A 16 26.81 -17.96 -30.23
N ALA A 17 27.62 -18.47 -29.30
CA ALA A 17 27.17 -19.34 -28.22
C ALA A 17 26.52 -18.49 -27.12
N TRP A 18 25.20 -18.62 -26.95
CA TRP A 18 24.46 -17.97 -25.87
C TRP A 18 24.53 -18.89 -24.65
N THR A 19 25.41 -18.56 -23.69
CA THR A 19 25.38 -19.20 -22.37
C THR A 19 24.18 -18.65 -21.58
N PRO A 20 23.26 -19.50 -21.09
CA PRO A 20 22.14 -19.02 -20.30
C PRO A 20 22.65 -18.48 -18.96
N VAL A 21 22.53 -17.16 -18.77
CA VAL A 21 22.72 -16.53 -17.47
C VAL A 21 21.62 -17.06 -16.55
N SER A 22 22.02 -17.85 -15.56
CA SER A 22 21.13 -18.27 -14.48
C SER A 22 20.84 -17.06 -13.61
N ILE A 23 19.69 -16.41 -13.83
CA ILE A 23 19.17 -15.39 -12.92
C ILE A 23 18.78 -16.14 -11.65
N HIS A 24 19.64 -16.08 -10.64
CA HIS A 24 19.24 -16.40 -9.27
C HIS A 24 18.18 -15.37 -8.88
N ALA A 25 16.91 -15.79 -8.95
CA ALA A 25 15.84 -15.08 -8.29
C ALA A 25 16.10 -15.20 -6.79
N GLU A 26 16.62 -14.13 -6.20
CA GLU A 26 16.74 -14.01 -4.76
C GLU A 26 15.36 -14.28 -4.14
N PRO A 27 15.26 -15.14 -3.10
CA PRO A 27 14.00 -15.41 -2.45
C PRO A 27 13.42 -14.07 -2.00
N ARG A 28 12.29 -13.68 -2.59
CA ARG A 28 11.58 -12.46 -2.24
C ARG A 28 11.29 -12.52 -0.74
N ALA A 29 12.07 -11.79 0.05
CA ALA A 29 11.88 -11.70 1.49
C ALA A 29 10.42 -11.33 1.75
N GLU A 30 9.69 -12.22 2.42
CA GLU A 30 8.29 -11.94 2.76
C GLU A 30 8.23 -10.67 3.61
N PRO A 31 7.45 -9.65 3.19
CA PRO A 31 7.33 -8.41 3.94
C PRO A 31 6.82 -8.63 5.35
N ARG A 32 7.71 -8.55 6.35
CA ARG A 32 7.40 -8.67 7.79
C ARG A 32 6.76 -7.41 8.40
N ALA A 33 6.04 -6.62 7.61
CA ALA A 33 5.34 -5.42 8.08
C ALA A 33 3.83 -5.71 8.20
N PHE A 34 3.47 -6.59 9.13
CA PHE A 34 2.06 -6.85 9.42
C PHE A 34 1.61 -5.93 10.54
N LEU A 35 0.78 -4.95 10.18
CA LEU A 35 -0.10 -4.34 11.18
C LEU A 35 -0.93 -5.47 11.80
N LEU A 36 -1.17 -5.35 13.10
CA LEU A 36 -2.11 -6.21 13.81
C LEU A 36 -3.47 -5.51 13.86
N PRO A 37 -4.57 -6.27 13.93
CA PRO A 37 -5.87 -5.70 14.24
C PRO A 37 -5.83 -4.84 15.51
N LEU A 38 -6.57 -3.74 15.49
CA LEU A 38 -6.94 -2.99 16.68
C LEU A 38 -7.86 -3.87 17.55
N SER A 39 -7.76 -3.69 18.85
CA SER A 39 -8.69 -4.24 19.83
C SER A 39 -9.73 -3.19 20.21
N ASP A 40 -10.89 -3.61 20.74
CA ASP A 40 -11.91 -2.69 21.27
C ASP A 40 -11.35 -1.66 22.27
N GLN A 41 -10.29 -2.02 23.01
CA GLN A 41 -9.63 -1.11 23.95
C GLN A 41 -8.81 -0.04 23.21
N ASP A 42 -8.16 -0.40 22.10
CA ASP A 42 -7.42 0.56 21.28
C ASP A 42 -8.36 1.57 20.65
N GLU A 43 -9.46 1.08 20.08
CA GLU A 43 -10.45 1.90 19.38
C GLU A 43 -11.08 2.97 20.30
N ARG A 44 -11.13 2.70 21.60
CA ARG A 44 -11.66 3.59 22.65
C ARG A 44 -10.58 4.42 23.36
N SER A 45 -9.31 4.26 22.98
CA SER A 45 -8.18 4.89 23.69
C SER A 45 -7.95 6.35 23.29
N THR A 46 -8.41 6.76 22.12
CA THR A 46 -8.32 8.15 21.65
C THR A 46 -9.23 9.07 22.46
N GLN A 47 -8.77 10.30 22.69
CA GLN A 47 -9.57 11.38 23.27
C GLN A 47 -10.06 12.36 22.19
N GLU A 48 -9.70 12.16 20.92
CA GLU A 48 -10.22 12.96 19.82
C GLU A 48 -11.70 12.69 19.61
N THR A 49 -12.40 13.70 19.08
CA THR A 49 -13.83 13.64 18.79
C THR A 49 -14.09 14.00 17.35
N GLY A 50 -15.17 13.48 16.78
CA GLY A 50 -15.61 13.78 15.43
C GLY A 50 -15.88 12.51 14.64
N CYS A 51 -15.86 12.63 13.32
CA CYS A 51 -16.01 11.48 12.44
C CYS A 51 -14.86 10.49 12.65
N THR A 52 -15.21 9.22 12.65
CA THR A 52 -14.26 8.12 12.75
C THR A 52 -14.13 7.45 11.38
N SER A 53 -12.92 7.41 10.86
CA SER A 53 -12.58 6.74 9.61
C SER A 53 -11.79 5.47 9.89
N THR A 54 -12.24 4.31 9.41
CA THR A 54 -11.62 3.00 9.69
C THR A 54 -11.24 2.24 8.42
N PHE A 55 -10.09 1.56 8.47
CA PHE A 55 -9.70 0.60 7.44
C PHE A 55 -9.89 -0.83 7.95
N THR A 56 -10.88 -1.51 7.41
CA THR A 56 -11.31 -2.85 7.84
C THR A 56 -10.93 -3.90 6.80
N VAL A 57 -10.37 -5.03 7.25
CA VAL A 57 -10.19 -6.24 6.43
C VAL A 57 -10.95 -7.40 7.08
N GLY A 58 -11.95 -7.94 6.38
CA GLY A 58 -12.84 -8.94 6.97
C GLY A 58 -13.69 -8.33 8.08
N ARG A 59 -13.42 -8.69 9.33
CA ARG A 59 -14.12 -8.19 10.54
C ARG A 59 -13.18 -7.49 11.52
N HIS A 60 -12.02 -7.07 11.04
CA HIS A 60 -10.96 -6.53 11.86
C HIS A 60 -10.54 -5.15 11.35
N ASP A 61 -10.49 -4.19 12.26
CA ASP A 61 -10.00 -2.85 11.99
C ASP A 61 -8.49 -2.82 12.18
N TYR A 62 -7.78 -2.23 11.22
CA TYR A 62 -6.31 -2.16 11.23
C TYR A 62 -5.80 -0.74 11.40
N LEU A 63 -6.61 0.24 11.00
CA LEU A 63 -6.37 1.67 11.18
C LEU A 63 -7.68 2.30 11.63
N GLN A 64 -7.58 3.24 12.57
CA GLN A 64 -8.66 4.12 12.95
C GLN A 64 -8.13 5.55 12.98
N LEU A 65 -8.83 6.47 12.33
CA LEU A 65 -8.55 7.89 12.33
C LEU A 65 -9.74 8.59 12.98
N VAL A 66 -9.50 9.30 14.08
CA VAL A 66 -10.51 10.13 14.76
C VAL A 66 -9.99 11.55 14.82
N GLY A 67 -10.72 12.47 14.20
CA GLY A 67 -10.24 13.84 14.05
C GLY A 67 -8.90 13.88 13.30
N THR A 68 -7.81 14.15 14.02
CA THR A 68 -6.45 14.16 13.44
C THR A 68 -5.53 13.06 13.99
N GLU A 69 -6.03 12.19 14.86
CA GLU A 69 -5.27 11.12 15.49
C GLU A 69 -5.50 9.80 14.76
N LEU A 70 -4.41 9.24 14.22
CA LEU A 70 -4.38 7.91 13.65
C LEU A 70 -3.87 6.90 14.66
N LEU A 71 -4.65 5.85 14.87
CA LEU A 71 -4.34 4.68 15.65
C LEU A 71 -3.96 3.52 14.71
N LEU A 72 -2.84 2.85 15.02
CA LEU A 72 -2.42 1.60 14.38
C LEU A 72 -1.73 0.71 15.40
N ARG A 73 -1.84 -0.61 15.25
CA ARG A 73 -1.18 -1.56 16.14
C ARG A 73 -0.13 -2.38 15.39
N ASP A 74 1.00 -2.59 16.04
CA ASP A 74 1.98 -3.58 15.62
C ASP A 74 2.42 -4.46 16.79
N ARG A 75 3.40 -5.33 16.55
CA ARG A 75 3.93 -6.24 17.58
C ARG A 75 4.53 -5.53 18.82
N HIS A 76 4.85 -4.24 18.73
CA HIS A 76 5.39 -3.45 19.83
C HIS A 76 4.31 -2.68 20.59
N GLY A 77 3.05 -2.73 20.13
CA GLY A 77 1.91 -2.13 20.80
C GLY A 77 1.08 -1.22 19.89
N LEU A 78 0.19 -0.46 20.53
CA LEU A 78 -0.58 0.60 19.89
C LEU A 78 0.32 1.81 19.64
N HIS A 79 0.19 2.39 18.45
CA HIS A 79 0.79 3.64 18.06
C HIS A 79 -0.32 4.66 17.81
N SER A 80 -0.15 5.85 18.37
CA SER A 80 -1.00 7.01 18.12
C SER A 80 -0.15 8.10 17.47
N CYS A 81 -0.61 8.62 16.34
CA CYS A 81 0.06 9.68 15.61
C CYS A 81 -0.93 10.79 15.28
N ARG A 82 -0.59 12.02 15.67
CA ARG A 82 -1.36 13.21 15.28
C ARG A 82 -0.85 13.79 13.98
N PHE A 83 -1.76 14.11 13.08
CA PHE A 83 -1.49 14.73 11.79
C PHE A 83 -1.99 16.18 11.76
N SER A 84 -1.55 16.93 10.76
CA SER A 84 -2.26 18.17 10.41
C SER A 84 -3.59 17.84 9.74
N THR A 85 -4.53 18.79 9.74
CA THR A 85 -5.81 18.65 9.03
C THR A 85 -5.59 18.34 7.54
N VAL A 86 -4.59 18.95 6.90
CA VAL A 86 -4.25 18.70 5.50
C VAL A 86 -3.78 17.26 5.28
N ALA A 87 -2.90 16.74 6.15
CA ALA A 87 -2.42 15.37 6.04
C ALA A 87 -3.53 14.34 6.34
N THR A 88 -4.46 14.69 7.24
CA THR A 88 -5.67 13.92 7.54
C THR A 88 -6.55 13.82 6.28
N GLU A 89 -6.90 14.97 5.69
CA GLU A 89 -7.72 15.02 4.48
C GLU A 89 -7.05 14.28 3.31
N ASP A 90 -5.73 14.43 3.16
CA ASP A 90 -4.96 13.74 2.13
C ASP A 90 -4.95 12.21 2.30
N LEU A 91 -4.97 11.72 3.55
CA LEU A 91 -5.11 10.29 3.84
C LEU A 91 -6.52 9.80 3.50
N GLU A 92 -7.55 10.53 3.93
CA GLU A 92 -8.96 10.17 3.72
C GLU A 92 -9.34 10.17 2.23
N THR A 93 -8.80 11.12 1.47
CA THR A 93 -9.02 11.24 0.03
C THR A 93 -8.04 10.39 -0.80
N GLY A 94 -7.00 9.85 -0.16
CA GLY A 94 -5.98 9.03 -0.82
C GLY A 94 -5.03 9.80 -1.74
N ARG A 95 -4.96 11.13 -1.58
CA ARG A 95 -4.10 12.02 -2.37
C ARG A 95 -2.63 11.85 -2.02
N ASN A 96 -2.31 11.61 -0.75
CA ASN A 96 -0.93 11.53 -0.29
C ASN A 96 -0.69 10.35 0.67
N ASN A 97 0.58 10.17 1.02
CA ASN A 97 1.01 9.25 2.06
C ASN A 97 1.19 10.02 3.37
N VAL A 98 0.89 9.38 4.49
CA VAL A 98 1.22 9.89 5.84
C VAL A 98 2.26 9.01 6.48
N SER A 99 2.97 9.52 7.48
CA SER A 99 3.96 8.75 8.25
C SER A 99 3.54 8.66 9.72
N CYS A 100 3.51 7.45 10.27
CA CYS A 100 3.19 7.19 11.67
C CYS A 100 4.07 6.07 12.22
N ALA A 101 4.77 6.29 13.33
CA ALA A 101 5.60 5.28 14.01
C ALA A 101 6.57 4.51 13.07
N GLY A 102 7.15 5.19 12.08
CA GLY A 102 8.05 4.60 11.09
C GLY A 102 7.36 3.85 9.94
N TYR A 103 6.03 3.85 9.90
CA TYR A 103 5.23 3.39 8.77
C TYR A 103 4.87 4.56 7.86
N ARG A 104 5.03 4.38 6.55
CA ARG A 104 4.44 5.23 5.53
C ARG A 104 3.17 4.57 5.02
N LEU A 105 2.03 5.23 5.22
CA LEU A 105 0.70 4.71 4.96
C LEU A 105 0.07 5.44 3.79
N ARG A 106 -0.64 4.71 2.94
CA ARG A 106 -1.45 5.26 1.86
C ARG A 106 -2.75 4.48 1.73
N ILE A 107 -3.87 5.17 1.72
CA ILE A 107 -5.17 4.56 1.46
C ILE A 107 -5.60 4.96 0.06
N ARG A 108 -5.86 3.97 -0.80
CA ARG A 108 -6.42 4.20 -2.12
C ARG A 108 -7.79 3.57 -2.20
N SER A 109 -8.81 4.42 -2.16
CA SER A 109 -10.18 4.00 -2.37
C SER A 109 -10.49 3.72 -3.84
N SER A 110 -11.46 2.85 -4.09
CA SER A 110 -11.93 2.48 -5.42
C SER A 110 -13.42 2.11 -5.41
N GLY A 111 -14.06 2.25 -6.57
CA GLY A 111 -15.49 1.98 -6.73
C GLY A 111 -16.38 3.09 -6.16
N LYS A 112 -17.70 2.83 -6.20
CA LYS A 112 -18.70 3.75 -5.64
C LYS A 112 -18.76 3.59 -4.13
N ALA A 113 -18.92 4.70 -3.41
CA ALA A 113 -19.22 4.66 -2.00
C ALA A 113 -20.67 4.20 -1.77
N THR A 114 -20.89 3.46 -0.69
CA THR A 114 -22.21 3.15 -0.15
C THR A 114 -22.41 4.01 1.07
N SER A 115 -23.43 4.87 1.07
CA SER A 115 -23.76 5.75 2.19
C SER A 115 -25.03 5.30 2.89
N ASN A 116 -25.08 5.52 4.20
CA ASN A 116 -26.27 5.37 5.03
C ASN A 116 -26.52 6.71 5.73
N LEU A 117 -27.53 7.43 5.24
CA LEU A 117 -27.91 8.75 5.76
C LEU A 117 -28.46 8.69 7.18
N ALA A 118 -29.06 7.55 7.59
CA ALA A 118 -29.64 7.42 8.93
C ALA A 118 -28.58 7.33 10.03
N SER A 119 -27.35 6.95 9.68
CA SER A 119 -26.23 6.79 10.60
C SER A 119 -25.01 7.61 10.18
N ASP A 120 -25.24 8.68 9.40
CA ASP A 120 -24.22 9.54 8.76
C ASP A 120 -22.90 8.83 8.43
N SER A 121 -23.01 7.70 7.72
CA SER A 121 -21.88 6.83 7.43
C SER A 121 -21.72 6.57 5.94
N SER A 122 -20.48 6.32 5.53
CA SER A 122 -20.15 5.90 4.18
C SER A 122 -19.04 4.87 4.19
N SER A 123 -19.05 3.97 3.22
CA SER A 123 -17.98 2.99 3.05
C SER A 123 -17.68 2.75 1.59
N ARG A 124 -16.42 2.43 1.30
CA ARG A 124 -15.98 2.11 -0.06
C ARG A 124 -14.84 1.11 -0.04
N ARG A 125 -14.68 0.35 -1.12
CA ARG A 125 -13.54 -0.56 -1.26
C ARG A 125 -12.25 0.24 -1.28
N ALA A 126 -11.22 -0.24 -0.61
CA ALA A 126 -9.94 0.44 -0.54
C ALA A 126 -8.77 -0.54 -0.48
N ALA A 127 -7.60 -0.06 -0.83
CA ALA A 127 -6.33 -0.72 -0.58
C ALA A 127 -5.49 0.16 0.34
N LEU A 128 -5.00 -0.42 1.42
CA LEU A 128 -4.02 0.19 2.31
C LEU A 128 -2.63 -0.30 1.89
N THR A 129 -1.75 0.61 1.52
CA THR A 129 -0.33 0.33 1.31
C THR A 129 0.46 0.80 2.52
N ILE A 130 1.33 -0.08 3.03
CA ILE A 130 2.18 0.14 4.20
C ILE A 130 3.61 -0.06 3.74
N ASP A 131 4.43 0.97 3.86
CA ASP A 131 5.88 0.91 3.63
C ASP A 131 6.61 1.12 4.97
N ARG A 132 7.44 0.14 5.35
CA ARG A 132 8.32 0.24 6.53
C ARG A 132 9.72 -0.19 6.12
N GLY A 133 10.68 0.72 6.23
CA GLY A 133 12.08 0.44 5.92
C GLY A 133 12.31 0.06 4.45
N GLY A 134 11.52 0.60 3.51
CA GLY A 134 11.64 0.33 2.08
C GLY A 134 10.92 -0.94 1.63
N VAL A 135 10.27 -1.66 2.55
CA VAL A 135 9.46 -2.83 2.23
C VAL A 135 7.98 -2.44 2.24
N ALA A 136 7.38 -2.42 1.05
CA ALA A 136 5.97 -2.11 0.87
C ALA A 136 5.11 -3.38 0.81
N THR A 137 4.04 -3.40 1.58
CA THR A 137 2.95 -4.40 1.49
C THR A 137 1.61 -3.70 1.29
N SER A 138 0.62 -4.43 0.76
CA SER A 138 -0.72 -3.89 0.55
C SER A 138 -1.79 -4.86 1.01
N MET A 139 -2.82 -4.33 1.67
CA MET A 139 -4.01 -5.06 2.08
C MET A 139 -5.24 -4.49 1.39
N ARG A 140 -6.17 -5.34 0.99
CA ARG A 140 -7.46 -4.92 0.42
C ARG A 140 -8.53 -5.02 1.48
N GLY A 141 -9.33 -3.96 1.59
CA GLY A 141 -10.33 -3.83 2.64
C GLY A 141 -11.41 -2.82 2.26
N ILE A 142 -12.07 -2.31 3.29
CA ILE A 142 -13.06 -1.25 3.22
C ILE A 142 -12.51 -0.04 3.97
N TRP A 143 -12.64 1.14 3.36
CA TRP A 143 -12.47 2.41 4.05
C TRP A 143 -13.86 2.94 4.39
N GLY A 144 -14.17 2.95 5.68
CA GLY A 144 -15.42 3.44 6.25
C GLY A 144 -15.22 4.80 6.92
N VAL A 145 -16.25 5.62 6.93
CA VAL A 145 -16.34 6.87 7.68
C VAL A 145 -17.70 6.88 8.36
N ALA A 146 -17.75 7.22 9.65
CA ALA A 146 -18.98 7.40 10.41
C ALA A 146 -18.91 8.65 11.27
N CYS A 147 -19.97 9.44 11.21
CA CYS A 147 -20.30 10.56 12.07
C CYS A 147 -21.72 10.31 12.64
#